data_AF-A0A5B2UIP4-F1
#
_entry.id   AF-A0A5B2UIP4-F1
#
_cell.length_a   1.000
_cell.length_b   1.000
_cell.length_c   1.000
_cell.angle_alpha   90.00
_cell.angle_beta   90.00
_cell.angle_gamma   90.00
#
_symmetry.space_group_name_H-M   'P 1'
#
loop_
_entity.id
_entity.type
_entity.pdbx_description
1 polymer ?
#
loop_
_entity_poly.entity_id
_entity_poly.type
_entity_poly.pdbx_seq_one_letter_code
_entity_poly.pdbx_strand_id
1 'polypeptide(L)'
;MNYFYRQGRISLTKDSRVATGTGTAWLGNAALGDMMVLDAGVVYGITSTELDDHLTLDVPATAHVVNAPYLIVRFATAANVRDLMEKINEFLRDRQVSLAEFTDWMAGTPTGGPSKDGRYPLTDRFGTTIYARCPALLDAHAQAMQTSVDDIGKRMASLEANPSGYILPAASADTRGGIRIGKGLMLDDQDKVSVDSSQGGIGTTRNYTDTAVTGLVAKESITTLVQPTGPTSRVVIGERSEMQYDSGQNITSGGYLVAGQDVMSTQGGSTIDKLVGRMVQTNLTNKRVKAGLGVESVLSYVGATTTVESFAGFYWANLRGVPNIDRVTLLAAFANHDTESIIQSMGPFLNADMVELSPSAHPGLVPGRYYSSPYEFVGSDWIDPGVIYFVPIHLPHRATLKQLGLNVVNAGAGTVRIGVYAAINGQPTRLALDSGNIDVSTVGVKEAAISKRLDSGFYFLCVTTSVRIAISHHSGLTPQKVANLGQTVAVPTSMEATAYIDGAPYGPYPEAGRVVKYSTKNSEPHLWYRV
;
A
#
# COMPACT_ATOMS: atom_id res chain seq x y z
N MET A 1 27.97 -31.26 -9.64
CA MET A 1 27.18 -32.48 -9.37
C MET A 1 27.73 -33.57 -10.27
N ASN A 2 28.12 -34.72 -9.71
CA ASN A 2 28.53 -35.86 -10.52
C ASN A 2 27.28 -36.55 -11.05
N TYR A 3 27.18 -36.74 -12.37
CA TYR A 3 26.07 -37.46 -13.02
C TYR A 3 26.08 -38.97 -12.72
N PHE A 4 27.09 -39.42 -11.99
CA PHE A 4 27.40 -40.82 -11.70
C PHE A 4 27.73 -40.98 -10.22
N TYR A 5 27.09 -41.95 -9.57
CA TYR A 5 27.38 -42.34 -8.18
C TYR A 5 27.58 -43.85 -8.09
N ARG A 6 28.64 -44.29 -7.41
CA ARG A 6 29.10 -45.70 -7.41
C ARG A 6 29.70 -46.16 -6.08
N GLN A 7 29.46 -45.43 -4.99
CA GLN A 7 30.05 -45.73 -3.69
C GLN A 7 29.20 -46.77 -2.94
N GLY A 8 29.86 -47.82 -2.45
CA GLY A 8 29.24 -48.92 -1.71
C GLY A 8 28.92 -50.13 -2.59
N ARG A 9 28.18 -51.08 -2.03
CA ARG A 9 27.72 -52.31 -2.71
C ARG A 9 26.24 -52.54 -2.43
N ILE A 10 25.59 -53.34 -3.27
CA ILE A 10 24.14 -53.54 -3.22
C ILE A 10 23.75 -55.02 -3.17
N SER A 11 22.63 -55.31 -2.53
CA SER A 11 21.97 -56.60 -2.57
C SER A 11 20.50 -56.46 -2.99
N LEU A 12 20.02 -57.39 -3.80
CA LEU A 12 18.64 -57.49 -4.26
C LEU A 12 18.13 -58.91 -4.02
N THR A 13 16.98 -59.04 -3.38
CA THR A 13 16.25 -60.30 -3.34
C THR A 13 15.44 -60.44 -4.62
N LYS A 14 15.48 -61.61 -5.26
CA LYS A 14 14.65 -61.87 -6.44
C LYS A 14 13.18 -61.58 -6.12
N ASP A 15 12.47 -60.95 -7.05
CA ASP A 15 11.07 -60.53 -6.95
C ASP A 15 10.81 -59.43 -5.89
N SER A 16 11.85 -58.90 -5.25
CA SER A 16 11.77 -57.71 -4.39
C SER A 16 11.99 -56.43 -5.20
N ARG A 17 11.30 -55.35 -4.82
CA ARG A 17 11.61 -53.99 -5.30
C ARG A 17 12.59 -53.26 -4.40
N VAL A 18 12.90 -53.81 -3.23
CA VAL A 18 13.78 -53.14 -2.27
C VAL A 18 15.22 -53.55 -2.56
N ALA A 19 16.07 -52.53 -2.70
CA ALA A 19 17.50 -52.71 -2.77
C ALA A 19 18.15 -52.25 -1.46
N THR A 20 19.04 -53.08 -0.93
CA THR A 20 19.77 -52.79 0.29
C THR A 20 21.24 -52.51 -0.01
N GLY A 21 21.76 -51.43 0.55
CA GLY A 21 23.12 -50.94 0.35
C GLY A 21 24.04 -51.28 1.52
N THR A 22 25.35 -51.35 1.26
CA THR A 22 26.38 -51.35 2.30
C THR A 22 27.47 -50.37 1.90
N GLY A 23 27.79 -49.41 2.79
CA GLY A 23 28.71 -48.31 2.48
C GLY A 23 28.16 -47.33 1.45
N THR A 24 26.84 -47.25 1.32
CA THR A 24 26.11 -46.34 0.44
C THR A 24 25.72 -45.07 1.19
N ALA A 25 25.42 -44.00 0.46
CA ALA A 25 24.98 -42.70 0.96
C ALA A 25 23.86 -42.17 0.05
N TRP A 26 22.82 -42.98 -0.16
CA TRP A 26 21.81 -42.73 -1.18
C TRP A 26 20.96 -41.48 -0.94
N LEU A 27 20.69 -41.06 0.30
CA LEU A 27 19.87 -39.87 0.55
C LEU A 27 20.48 -38.60 -0.07
N GLY A 28 21.82 -38.52 -0.12
CA GLY A 28 22.52 -37.41 -0.74
C GLY A 28 22.85 -37.59 -2.23
N ASN A 29 22.72 -38.80 -2.77
CA ASN A 29 23.32 -39.15 -4.07
C ASN A 29 22.39 -39.85 -5.06
N ALA A 30 21.25 -40.37 -4.61
CA ALA A 30 20.21 -40.94 -5.45
C ALA A 30 18.98 -40.03 -5.41
N ALA A 31 18.29 -39.90 -6.53
CA ALA A 31 17.02 -39.21 -6.62
C ALA A 31 15.99 -40.08 -7.34
N LEU A 32 14.73 -39.75 -7.10
CA LEU A 32 13.60 -40.32 -7.81
C LEU A 32 13.76 -40.16 -9.33
N GLY A 33 13.69 -41.27 -10.08
CA GLY A 33 13.86 -41.29 -11.53
C GLY A 33 15.31 -41.45 -12.01
N ASP A 34 16.29 -41.50 -11.10
CA ASP A 34 17.64 -41.94 -11.45
C ASP A 34 17.62 -43.44 -11.84
N MET A 35 18.56 -43.85 -12.69
CA MET A 35 18.68 -45.24 -13.14
C MET A 35 19.81 -45.92 -12.40
N MET A 36 19.52 -47.05 -11.75
CA MET A 36 20.51 -47.93 -11.15
C MET A 36 20.92 -49.02 -12.14
N VAL A 37 22.20 -49.09 -12.46
CA VAL A 37 22.81 -50.06 -13.38
C VAL A 37 23.69 -51.01 -12.59
N LEU A 38 23.50 -52.31 -12.78
CA LEU A 38 24.37 -53.36 -12.24
C LEU A 38 25.38 -53.83 -13.30
N ASP A 39 26.48 -54.46 -12.89
CA ASP A 39 27.57 -54.94 -13.79
C ASP A 39 27.09 -55.85 -14.95
N ALA A 40 25.94 -56.50 -14.81
CA ALA A 40 25.34 -57.32 -15.86
C ALA A 40 24.57 -56.51 -16.93
N GLY A 41 24.61 -55.18 -16.89
CA GLY A 41 23.85 -54.29 -17.77
C GLY A 41 22.36 -54.22 -17.45
N VAL A 42 21.94 -54.80 -16.32
CA VAL A 42 20.56 -54.72 -15.84
C VAL A 42 20.31 -53.33 -15.26
N VAL A 43 19.24 -52.70 -15.69
CA VAL A 43 18.87 -51.33 -15.31
C VAL A 43 17.54 -51.36 -14.56
N TYR A 44 17.48 -50.62 -13.46
CA TYR A 44 16.28 -50.40 -12.66
C TYR A 44 16.06 -48.91 -12.45
N GLY A 45 14.81 -48.44 -12.55
CA GLY A 45 14.46 -47.08 -12.19
C GLY A 45 14.28 -46.95 -10.67
N ILE A 46 14.80 -45.88 -10.07
CA ILE A 46 14.61 -45.62 -8.63
C ILE A 46 13.28 -44.90 -8.40
N THR A 47 12.44 -45.43 -7.51
CA THR A 47 11.10 -44.91 -7.17
C THR A 47 10.96 -44.33 -5.76
N SER A 48 11.86 -44.69 -4.84
CA SER A 48 12.02 -44.00 -3.56
C SER A 48 13.46 -44.17 -3.07
N THR A 49 13.92 -43.23 -2.24
CA THR A 49 15.17 -43.34 -1.49
C THR A 49 14.84 -42.96 -0.06
N GLU A 50 14.67 -43.98 0.78
CA GLU A 50 14.14 -43.81 2.14
C GLU A 50 15.27 -43.66 3.15
N LEU A 51 16.38 -44.37 2.92
CA LEU A 51 17.58 -44.36 3.77
C LEU A 51 18.83 -44.36 2.90
N ASP A 52 19.99 -44.10 3.52
CA ASP A 52 21.28 -44.17 2.84
C ASP A 52 21.61 -45.57 2.30
N ASP A 53 20.95 -46.60 2.83
CA ASP A 53 21.11 -48.01 2.50
C ASP A 53 19.81 -48.69 2.03
N HIS A 54 18.72 -47.95 1.82
CA HIS A 54 17.45 -48.49 1.30
C HIS A 54 16.87 -47.61 0.19
N LEU A 55 16.64 -48.22 -0.98
CA LEU A 55 15.90 -47.62 -2.08
C LEU A 55 14.90 -48.61 -2.68
N THR A 56 13.84 -48.09 -3.31
CA THR A 56 12.82 -48.89 -3.99
C THR A 56 12.93 -48.74 -5.49
N LEU A 57 12.84 -49.86 -6.21
CA LEU A 57 12.93 -49.97 -7.67
C LEU A 57 11.54 -49.95 -8.32
N ASP A 58 11.48 -49.49 -9.56
CA ASP A 58 10.26 -49.43 -10.38
C ASP A 58 9.70 -50.82 -10.72
N VAL A 59 10.58 -51.78 -10.96
CA VAL A 59 10.24 -53.18 -11.21
C VAL A 59 10.94 -54.11 -10.21
N PRO A 60 10.34 -55.26 -9.85
CA PRO A 60 10.99 -56.26 -9.01
C PRO A 60 12.29 -56.79 -9.63
N ALA A 61 13.29 -57.10 -8.80
CA ALA A 61 14.56 -57.65 -9.24
C ALA A 61 14.37 -59.03 -9.90
N THR A 62 14.82 -59.17 -11.14
CA THR A 62 14.70 -60.42 -11.92
C THR A 62 15.62 -61.54 -11.42
N ALA A 63 16.68 -61.19 -10.68
CA ALA A 63 17.64 -62.12 -10.13
C ALA A 63 18.02 -61.74 -8.70
N HIS A 64 18.49 -62.72 -7.93
CA HIS A 64 19.09 -62.47 -6.64
C HIS A 64 20.51 -61.93 -6.84
N VAL A 65 20.82 -60.80 -6.20
CA VAL A 65 22.11 -60.12 -6.29
C VAL A 65 22.62 -59.93 -4.86
N VAL A 66 23.87 -60.26 -4.59
CA VAL A 66 24.47 -60.13 -3.26
C VAL A 66 25.77 -59.37 -3.37
N ASN A 67 25.88 -58.27 -2.61
CA ASN A 67 27.10 -57.48 -2.46
C ASN A 67 27.77 -57.08 -3.79
N ALA A 68 26.97 -56.71 -4.80
CA ALA A 68 27.44 -56.35 -6.12
C ALA A 68 27.82 -54.86 -6.22
N PRO A 69 28.76 -54.48 -7.08
CA PRO A 69 28.93 -53.08 -7.46
C PRO A 69 27.72 -52.59 -8.28
N TYR A 70 27.53 -51.28 -8.30
CA TYR A 70 26.45 -50.64 -9.02
C TYR A 70 26.86 -49.22 -9.46
N LEU A 71 26.08 -48.66 -10.37
CA LEU A 71 26.19 -47.29 -10.85
C LEU A 71 24.81 -46.65 -10.87
N ILE A 72 24.64 -45.52 -10.18
CA ILE A 72 23.47 -44.66 -10.35
C ILE A 72 23.82 -43.60 -11.39
N VAL A 73 23.03 -43.57 -12.47
CA VAL A 73 23.11 -42.59 -13.55
C VAL A 73 21.97 -41.60 -13.38
N ARG A 74 22.33 -40.33 -13.15
CA ARG A 74 21.36 -39.25 -13.02
C ARG A 74 20.98 -38.69 -14.37
N PHE A 75 19.75 -38.95 -14.79
CA PHE A 75 19.16 -38.28 -15.95
C PHE A 75 18.59 -36.94 -15.50
N ALA A 76 19.38 -35.88 -15.65
CA ALA A 76 18.99 -34.52 -15.27
C ALA A 76 17.65 -34.06 -15.89
N THR A 77 17.24 -34.65 -17.01
CA THR A 77 15.96 -34.33 -17.67
C THR A 77 14.77 -35.03 -17.00
N ALA A 78 14.90 -36.27 -16.53
CA ALA A 78 13.76 -37.02 -15.99
C ALA A 78 13.35 -36.56 -14.58
N ALA A 79 14.32 -36.31 -13.70
CA ALA A 79 14.06 -35.81 -12.36
C ALA A 79 13.46 -34.40 -12.40
N ASN A 80 14.00 -33.52 -13.25
CA ASN A 80 13.48 -32.16 -13.42
C ASN A 80 12.09 -32.14 -14.04
N VAL A 81 11.79 -33.01 -15.01
CA VAL A 81 10.45 -33.11 -15.60
C VAL A 81 9.45 -33.65 -14.59
N ARG A 82 9.81 -34.64 -13.76
CA ARG A 82 8.90 -35.18 -12.74
C ARG A 82 8.61 -34.17 -11.62
N ASP A 83 9.63 -33.51 -11.08
CA ASP A 83 9.46 -32.43 -10.09
C ASP A 83 8.63 -31.28 -10.67
N LEU A 84 8.86 -30.93 -11.94
CA LEU A 84 8.03 -29.97 -12.64
C LEU A 84 6.58 -30.44 -12.76
N MET A 85 6.34 -31.70 -13.12
CA MET A 85 4.98 -32.25 -13.22
C MET A 85 4.28 -32.31 -11.85
N GLU A 86 5.02 -32.59 -10.78
CA GLU A 86 4.50 -32.58 -9.41
C GLU A 86 4.12 -31.15 -8.99
N LYS A 87 4.99 -30.17 -9.23
CA LYS A 87 4.71 -28.74 -8.99
C LYS A 87 3.56 -28.22 -9.85
N ILE A 88 3.43 -28.69 -11.09
CA ILE A 88 2.29 -28.38 -11.95
C ILE A 88 1.01 -28.96 -11.34
N ASN A 89 1.03 -30.21 -10.85
CA ASN A 89 -0.13 -30.83 -10.22
C ASN A 89 -0.54 -30.14 -8.91
N GLU A 90 0.43 -29.75 -8.08
CA GLU A 90 0.22 -28.96 -6.88
C GLU A 90 -0.43 -27.61 -7.22
N PHE A 91 0.17 -26.89 -8.18
CA PHE A 91 -0.39 -25.63 -8.67
C PHE A 91 -1.81 -25.76 -9.22
N LEU A 92 -2.10 -26.82 -9.98
CA LEU A 92 -3.45 -27.06 -10.53
C LEU A 92 -4.47 -27.35 -9.43
N ARG A 93 -4.09 -28.11 -8.38
CA ARG A 93 -4.95 -28.37 -7.22
C ARG A 93 -5.26 -27.09 -6.45
N ASP A 94 -4.24 -26.30 -6.14
CA ASP A 94 -4.42 -25.03 -5.43
C ASP A 94 -5.30 -24.08 -6.24
N ARG A 95 -5.10 -24.03 -7.56
CA ARG A 95 -5.91 -23.20 -8.44
C ARG A 95 -7.36 -23.67 -8.49
N GLN A 96 -7.61 -24.97 -8.46
CA GLN A 96 -8.95 -25.53 -8.44
C GLN A 96 -9.68 -25.19 -7.14
N VAL A 97 -9.01 -25.27 -5.99
CA VAL A 97 -9.56 -24.86 -4.69
C VAL A 97 -9.91 -23.37 -4.71
N SER A 98 -8.95 -22.52 -5.12
CA SER A 98 -9.16 -21.07 -5.22
C SER A 98 -10.32 -20.68 -6.14
N LEU A 99 -10.50 -21.38 -7.26
CA LEU A 99 -11.63 -21.15 -8.18
C LEU A 99 -12.97 -21.61 -7.59
N ALA A 100 -13.01 -22.73 -6.87
CA ALA A 100 -14.22 -23.19 -6.20
C ALA A 100 -14.64 -22.21 -5.11
N GLU A 101 -13.71 -21.81 -4.25
CA GLU A 101 -13.91 -20.81 -3.20
C GLU A 101 -14.37 -19.46 -3.76
N PHE A 102 -13.75 -18.99 -4.85
CA PHE A 102 -14.17 -17.75 -5.52
C PHE A 102 -15.59 -17.86 -6.09
N THR A 103 -15.95 -19.02 -6.66
CA THR A 103 -17.29 -19.28 -7.18
C THR A 103 -18.33 -19.26 -6.05
N ASP A 104 -18.02 -19.91 -4.93
CA ASP A 104 -18.88 -19.92 -3.74
C ASP A 104 -19.04 -18.51 -3.13
N TRP A 105 -17.96 -17.73 -3.10
CA TRP A 105 -18.00 -16.33 -2.66
C TRP A 105 -18.88 -15.46 -3.57
N MET A 106 -18.73 -15.59 -4.89
CA MET A 106 -19.55 -14.86 -5.88
C MET A 106 -21.03 -15.22 -5.81
N ALA A 107 -21.35 -16.51 -5.60
CA ALA A 107 -22.72 -17.01 -5.46
C ALA A 107 -23.25 -16.96 -4.02
N GLY A 108 -22.50 -16.36 -3.10
CA GLY A 108 -22.79 -16.40 -1.67
C GLY A 108 -24.05 -15.63 -1.28
N THR A 109 -24.65 -16.01 -0.14
CA THR A 109 -25.82 -15.31 0.43
C THR A 109 -25.44 -14.54 1.70
N PRO A 110 -26.24 -13.55 2.15
CA PRO A 110 -25.92 -12.76 3.35
C PRO A 110 -25.80 -13.56 4.65
N THR A 111 -26.40 -14.75 4.71
CA THR A 111 -26.36 -15.68 5.85
C THR A 111 -25.63 -16.98 5.52
N GLY A 112 -24.93 -17.02 4.38
CA GLY A 112 -24.18 -18.17 3.91
C GLY A 112 -22.76 -18.24 4.50
N GLY A 113 -21.93 -19.04 3.86
CA GLY A 113 -20.55 -19.29 4.29
C GLY A 113 -20.44 -20.28 5.46
N PRO A 114 -19.21 -20.75 5.78
CA PRO A 114 -19.01 -21.76 6.82
C PRO A 114 -19.52 -21.35 8.21
N SER A 115 -19.52 -20.06 8.51
CA SER A 115 -19.96 -19.50 9.80
C SER A 115 -21.36 -18.89 9.77
N LYS A 116 -22.09 -19.01 8.65
CA LYS A 116 -23.43 -18.41 8.45
C LYS A 116 -23.49 -16.90 8.67
N ASP A 117 -22.37 -16.20 8.44
CA ASP A 117 -22.21 -14.76 8.62
C ASP A 117 -22.01 -14.02 7.27
N GLY A 118 -22.28 -14.71 6.16
CA GLY A 118 -22.11 -14.19 4.80
C GLY A 118 -20.65 -14.02 4.40
N ARG A 119 -19.71 -14.65 5.12
CA ARG A 119 -18.28 -14.66 4.76
C ARG A 119 -17.85 -16.02 4.22
N TYR A 120 -17.09 -15.97 3.13
CA TYR A 120 -16.60 -17.14 2.42
C TYR A 120 -15.06 -17.17 2.45
N PRO A 121 -14.44 -18.35 2.57
CA PRO A 121 -12.99 -18.47 2.54
C PRO A 121 -12.47 -18.14 1.14
N LEU A 122 -11.35 -17.44 1.08
CA LEU A 122 -10.54 -17.26 -0.12
C LEU A 122 -9.09 -17.58 0.27
N THR A 123 -8.57 -18.68 -0.26
CA THR A 123 -7.25 -19.21 0.02
C THR A 123 -6.27 -18.81 -1.08
N ASP A 124 -5.15 -18.20 -0.68
CA ASP A 124 -4.09 -17.82 -1.60
C ASP A 124 -3.16 -19.00 -1.96
N ARG A 125 -2.22 -18.76 -2.88
CA ARG A 125 -1.23 -19.77 -3.31
C ARG A 125 -0.24 -20.20 -2.21
N PHE A 126 -0.27 -19.57 -1.04
CA PHE A 126 0.56 -19.91 0.11
C PHE A 126 -0.24 -20.64 1.20
N GLY A 127 -1.50 -21.00 0.92
CA GLY A 127 -2.39 -21.66 1.87
C GLY A 127 -2.97 -20.72 2.94
N THR A 128 -2.84 -19.40 2.77
CA THR A 128 -3.42 -18.43 3.71
C THR A 128 -4.87 -18.17 3.32
N THR A 129 -5.79 -18.55 4.20
CA THR A 129 -7.23 -18.33 4.01
C THR A 129 -7.69 -17.03 4.68
N ILE A 130 -8.34 -16.16 3.92
CA ILE A 130 -9.06 -14.99 4.43
C ILE A 130 -10.57 -15.17 4.26
N TYR A 131 -11.36 -14.66 5.22
CA TYR A 131 -12.82 -14.72 5.15
C TYR A 131 -13.40 -13.40 4.64
N ALA A 132 -13.82 -13.39 3.37
CA ALA A 132 -14.33 -12.20 2.70
C ALA A 132 -15.87 -12.17 2.70
N ARG A 133 -16.45 -10.97 2.90
CA ARG A 133 -17.91 -10.75 2.79
C ARG A 133 -18.34 -11.00 1.33
N CYS A 134 -19.38 -11.80 1.11
CA CYS A 134 -19.91 -12.05 -0.23
C CYS A 134 -20.59 -10.79 -0.82
N PRO A 135 -20.72 -10.69 -2.16
CA PRO A 135 -21.41 -9.57 -2.81
C PRO A 135 -22.84 -9.35 -2.30
N ALA A 136 -23.60 -10.42 -2.05
CA ALA A 136 -24.97 -10.32 -1.55
C ALA A 136 -25.04 -9.71 -0.14
N LEU A 137 -24.07 -10.00 0.74
CA LEU A 137 -24.00 -9.37 2.06
C LEU A 137 -23.70 -7.87 1.95
N LEU A 138 -22.80 -7.49 1.04
CA LEU A 138 -22.46 -6.09 0.79
C LEU A 138 -23.67 -5.32 0.25
N ASP A 139 -24.44 -5.91 -0.67
CA ASP A 139 -25.68 -5.33 -1.18
C ASP A 139 -26.74 -5.19 -0.08
N ALA A 140 -26.93 -6.20 0.77
CA ALA A 140 -27.84 -6.12 1.92
C ALA A 140 -27.45 -4.99 2.90
N HIS A 141 -26.16 -4.80 3.15
CA HIS A 141 -25.67 -3.69 3.96
C HIS A 141 -25.92 -2.33 3.30
N ALA A 142 -25.71 -2.22 1.98
CA ALA A 142 -25.98 -1.00 1.23
C ALA A 142 -27.48 -0.63 1.27
N GLN A 143 -28.37 -1.61 1.09
CA GLN A 143 -29.82 -1.42 1.18
C GLN A 143 -30.27 -1.00 2.60
N ALA A 144 -29.66 -1.58 3.64
CA ALA A 144 -29.92 -1.18 5.01
C ALA A 144 -29.50 0.28 5.27
N MET A 145 -28.35 0.69 4.73
CA MET A 145 -27.88 2.07 4.82
C MET A 145 -28.81 3.03 4.07
N GLN A 146 -29.25 2.68 2.85
CA GLN A 146 -30.21 3.47 2.09
C GLN A 146 -31.53 3.64 2.86
N THR A 147 -32.05 2.57 3.46
CA THR A 147 -33.27 2.63 4.29
C THR A 147 -33.10 3.60 5.47
N SER A 148 -31.94 3.58 6.12
CA SER A 148 -31.64 4.53 7.20
C SER A 148 -31.60 5.98 6.72
N VAL A 149 -31.04 6.23 5.53
CA VAL A 149 -31.02 7.58 4.93
C VAL A 149 -32.43 8.03 4.58
N ASP A 150 -33.26 7.16 4.00
CA ASP A 150 -34.64 7.47 3.66
C ASP A 150 -35.47 7.81 4.91
N ASP A 151 -35.27 7.07 6.01
CA ASP A 151 -35.96 7.33 7.27
C ASP A 151 -35.49 8.64 7.92
N ILE A 152 -34.21 8.98 7.84
CA ILE A 152 -33.72 10.31 8.23
C ILE A 152 -34.39 11.39 7.37
N GLY A 153 -34.46 11.19 6.06
CA GLY A 153 -35.15 12.07 5.12
C GLY A 153 -36.61 12.31 5.48
N LYS A 154 -37.37 11.25 5.80
CA LYS A 154 -38.76 11.36 6.28
C LYS A 154 -38.86 12.13 7.59
N ARG A 155 -37.93 11.92 8.53
CA ARG A 155 -37.90 12.66 9.81
C ARG A 155 -37.62 14.13 9.58
N MET A 156 -36.67 14.47 8.71
CA MET A 156 -36.39 15.85 8.33
C MET A 156 -37.60 16.50 7.65
N ALA A 157 -38.21 15.82 6.67
CA ALA A 157 -39.43 16.30 6.02
C ALA A 157 -40.58 16.49 7.02
N SER A 158 -40.72 15.62 8.02
CA SER A 158 -41.75 15.78 9.08
C SER A 158 -41.48 17.00 9.98
N LEU A 159 -40.20 17.32 10.21
CA LEU A 159 -39.80 18.51 10.96
C LEU A 159 -40.07 19.78 10.14
N GLU A 160 -39.78 19.76 8.84
CA GLU A 160 -40.04 20.87 7.92
C GLU A 160 -41.53 21.10 7.66
N ALA A 161 -42.34 20.04 7.56
CA ALA A 161 -43.78 20.11 7.33
C ALA A 161 -44.57 20.62 8.54
N ASN A 162 -43.93 20.73 9.70
CA ASN A 162 -44.48 21.41 10.87
C ASN A 162 -43.65 22.67 11.20
N PRO A 163 -43.54 23.63 10.27
CA PRO A 163 -42.72 24.84 10.44
C PRO A 163 -43.37 25.83 11.41
N SER A 164 -44.59 25.54 11.87
CA SER A 164 -45.17 26.07 13.09
C SER A 164 -44.30 25.60 14.26
N GLY A 165 -43.10 26.19 14.35
CA GLY A 165 -42.24 26.10 15.51
C GLY A 165 -43.11 26.24 16.72
N TYR A 166 -43.04 25.22 17.60
CA TYR A 166 -43.93 25.05 18.74
C TYR A 166 -44.42 26.41 19.26
N ILE A 167 -45.63 26.78 18.87
CA ILE A 167 -46.19 28.07 19.28
C ILE A 167 -46.53 27.86 20.74
N LEU A 168 -45.68 28.39 21.62
CA LEU A 168 -46.00 28.50 23.02
C LEU A 168 -47.40 29.14 23.09
N PRO A 169 -48.39 28.51 23.76
CA PRO A 169 -49.69 29.12 23.97
C PRO A 169 -49.49 30.55 24.44
N ALA A 170 -50.25 31.50 23.90
CA ALA A 170 -50.16 32.88 24.34
C ALA A 170 -50.38 32.90 25.87
N ALA A 171 -49.45 33.54 26.59
CA ALA A 171 -49.59 33.68 28.03
C ALA A 171 -50.88 34.45 28.33
N SER A 172 -51.78 33.85 29.09
CA SER A 172 -52.98 34.50 29.64
C SER A 172 -52.89 34.55 31.16
N ALA A 173 -53.77 35.33 31.80
CA ALA A 173 -53.85 35.39 33.27
C ALA A 173 -54.02 34.00 33.91
N ASP A 174 -54.60 33.04 33.17
CA ASP A 174 -54.88 31.68 33.62
C ASP A 174 -53.98 30.61 32.94
N THR A 175 -53.14 30.99 31.98
CA THR A 175 -52.31 30.04 31.18
C THR A 175 -50.93 30.63 30.94
N ARG A 176 -49.92 30.21 31.72
CA ARG A 176 -48.55 30.75 31.66
C ARG A 176 -47.69 30.22 30.51
N GLY A 177 -48.23 30.27 29.29
CA GLY A 177 -47.54 29.97 28.04
C GLY A 177 -46.63 28.74 28.05
N GLY A 178 -47.22 27.54 28.02
CA GLY A 178 -46.64 26.27 27.51
C GLY A 178 -45.33 25.71 28.09
N ILE A 179 -44.52 26.46 28.83
CA ILE A 179 -43.27 25.95 29.38
C ILE A 179 -43.61 25.10 30.60
N ARG A 180 -43.63 23.77 30.42
CA ARG A 180 -43.61 22.84 31.55
C ARG A 180 -42.27 22.99 32.24
N ILE A 181 -42.25 23.66 33.39
CA ILE A 181 -41.07 23.75 34.22
C ILE A 181 -40.84 22.39 34.88
N GLY A 182 -39.63 21.84 34.72
CA GLY A 182 -39.26 20.54 35.30
C GLY A 182 -39.37 20.55 36.83
N LYS A 183 -39.57 19.38 37.44
CA LYS A 183 -39.61 19.21 38.90
C LYS A 183 -38.31 19.77 39.52
N GLY A 184 -38.43 20.70 40.48
CA GLY A 184 -37.29 21.37 41.11
C GLY A 184 -36.94 22.75 40.54
N LEU A 185 -37.73 23.26 39.59
CA LEU A 185 -37.66 24.62 39.10
C LEU A 185 -38.99 25.34 39.38
N MET A 186 -38.92 26.60 39.78
CA MET A 186 -40.05 27.48 40.06
C MET A 186 -39.99 28.73 39.17
N LEU A 187 -41.15 29.28 38.81
CA LEU A 187 -41.25 30.61 38.22
C LEU A 187 -41.58 31.58 39.36
N ASP A 188 -40.82 32.66 39.51
CA ASP A 188 -41.25 33.75 40.40
C ASP A 188 -42.39 34.58 39.77
N ASP A 189 -42.88 35.55 40.53
CA ASP A 189 -43.91 36.51 40.15
C ASP A 189 -43.45 37.52 39.07
N GLN A 190 -42.19 37.43 38.63
CA GLN A 190 -41.59 38.23 37.55
C GLN A 190 -41.22 37.36 36.33
N ASP A 191 -41.78 36.15 36.22
CA ASP A 191 -41.52 35.19 35.15
C ASP A 191 -40.07 34.67 35.05
N LYS A 192 -39.28 34.78 36.13
CA LYS A 192 -37.93 34.23 36.16
C LYS A 192 -37.96 32.78 36.63
N VAL A 193 -37.42 31.89 35.81
CA VAL A 193 -37.17 30.49 36.21
C VAL A 193 -36.00 30.47 37.20
N SER A 194 -36.26 29.98 38.40
CA SER A 194 -35.25 29.73 39.43
C SER A 194 -35.32 28.29 39.92
N VAL A 195 -34.24 27.80 40.51
CA VAL A 195 -34.23 26.46 41.13
C VAL A 195 -34.94 26.56 42.47
N ASP A 196 -35.83 25.62 42.76
CA ASP A 196 -36.55 25.56 44.03
C ASP A 196 -35.58 25.34 45.18
N SER A 197 -35.22 26.43 45.87
CA SER A 197 -34.28 26.40 46.99
C SER A 197 -34.84 25.69 48.23
N SER A 198 -36.12 25.30 48.25
CA SER A 198 -36.73 24.56 49.35
C SER A 198 -36.46 23.05 49.30
N GLN A 199 -36.06 22.52 48.15
CA GLN A 199 -35.61 21.13 47.99
C GLN A 199 -34.10 21.07 48.27
N GLY A 200 -33.75 21.07 49.56
CA GLY A 200 -32.39 21.08 50.08
C GLY A 200 -31.45 20.08 49.37
N GLY A 201 -30.64 20.61 48.47
CA GLY A 201 -29.70 19.84 47.67
C GLY A 201 -29.00 20.76 46.67
N ILE A 202 -28.22 21.71 47.17
CA ILE A 202 -27.26 22.48 46.37
C ILE A 202 -26.22 21.47 45.85
N GLY A 203 -26.56 20.79 44.75
CA GLY A 203 -25.60 20.09 43.92
C GLY A 203 -24.63 21.13 43.41
N THR A 204 -23.39 21.01 43.86
CA THR A 204 -22.21 21.77 43.46
C THR A 204 -22.32 22.35 42.07
N THR A 205 -22.10 23.67 41.97
CA THR A 205 -21.87 24.41 40.72
C THR A 205 -20.94 23.60 39.82
N ARG A 206 -21.50 22.87 38.85
CA ARG A 206 -20.70 22.37 37.73
C ARG A 206 -20.43 23.57 36.86
N ASN A 207 -19.27 24.18 37.06
CA ASN A 207 -18.66 25.03 36.07
C ASN A 207 -18.50 24.19 34.81
N TYR A 208 -19.43 24.35 33.86
CA TYR A 208 -19.17 23.98 32.48
C TYR A 208 -18.19 25.02 31.96
N THR A 209 -16.90 24.76 32.14
CA THR A 209 -15.88 25.38 31.31
C THR A 209 -16.18 24.90 29.90
N ASP A 210 -16.72 25.79 29.09
CA ASP A 210 -16.88 25.58 27.66
C ASP A 210 -15.48 25.36 27.08
N THR A 211 -15.07 24.09 27.03
CA THR A 211 -13.88 23.69 26.31
C THR A 211 -14.31 23.78 24.87
N ALA A 212 -13.98 24.90 24.23
CA ALA A 212 -14.09 25.08 22.79
C ALA A 212 -13.62 23.78 22.12
N VAL A 213 -14.57 22.99 21.65
CA VAL A 213 -14.28 21.85 20.80
C VAL A 213 -13.84 22.47 19.49
N THR A 214 -12.54 22.66 19.32
CA THR A 214 -11.87 22.84 18.03
C THR A 214 -11.96 21.54 17.23
N GLY A 215 -13.18 21.03 17.05
CA GLY A 215 -13.51 19.93 16.17
C GLY A 215 -14.26 20.51 14.99
N LEU A 216 -13.73 20.27 13.79
CA LEU A 216 -14.44 20.53 12.54
C LEU A 216 -15.88 19.98 12.67
N VAL A 217 -16.86 20.87 12.74
CA VAL A 217 -18.23 20.52 12.38
C VAL A 217 -18.22 20.45 10.85
N ALA A 218 -18.26 19.23 10.32
CA ALA A 218 -18.53 19.02 8.91
C ALA A 218 -19.94 19.56 8.62
N LYS A 219 -20.00 20.75 8.03
CA LYS A 219 -21.21 21.28 7.43
C LYS A 219 -21.46 20.47 6.16
N GLU A 220 -22.40 19.54 6.22
CA GLU A 220 -22.84 18.76 5.06
C GLU A 220 -23.64 19.67 4.11
N SER A 221 -23.24 19.67 2.85
CA SER A 221 -23.89 20.32 1.69
C SER A 221 -24.01 21.84 1.71
N ILE A 222 -23.15 22.53 0.95
CA ILE A 222 -23.40 23.89 0.45
C ILE A 222 -23.52 23.79 -1.07
N THR A 223 -24.74 23.85 -1.59
CA THR A 223 -24.99 24.12 -3.02
C THR A 223 -24.61 25.58 -3.28
N THR A 224 -23.48 25.81 -3.95
CA THR A 224 -23.07 27.17 -4.32
C THR A 224 -23.56 27.47 -5.73
N LEU A 225 -24.58 28.33 -5.87
CA LEU A 225 -25.01 28.84 -7.17
C LEU A 225 -23.98 29.87 -7.66
N VAL A 226 -23.06 29.46 -8.54
CA VAL A 226 -22.06 30.38 -9.10
C VAL A 226 -22.64 31.01 -10.36
N GLN A 227 -23.09 32.27 -10.27
CA GLN A 227 -23.42 33.08 -11.45
C GLN A 227 -22.20 33.92 -11.86
N PRO A 228 -21.50 33.59 -12.97
CA PRO A 228 -20.45 34.45 -13.46
C PRO A 228 -21.04 35.79 -13.93
N THR A 229 -20.47 36.90 -13.46
CA THR A 229 -20.96 38.26 -13.72
C THR A 229 -20.51 38.85 -15.06
N GLY A 230 -19.93 38.05 -15.96
CA GLY A 230 -19.56 38.55 -17.29
C GLY A 230 -18.88 37.52 -18.20
N PRO A 231 -18.70 37.84 -19.51
CA PRO A 231 -18.18 36.94 -20.54
C PRO A 231 -16.69 36.57 -20.41
N THR A 232 -16.01 37.01 -19.35
CA THR A 232 -14.55 36.82 -19.15
C THR A 232 -14.20 36.08 -17.86
N SER A 233 -15.15 35.49 -17.14
CA SER A 233 -14.86 34.68 -15.96
C SER A 233 -14.22 33.35 -16.37
N ARG A 234 -12.92 33.18 -16.09
CA ARG A 234 -12.07 32.17 -16.73
C ARG A 234 -11.91 30.83 -15.99
N VAL A 235 -12.26 30.74 -14.71
CA VAL A 235 -12.15 29.47 -13.97
C VAL A 235 -13.24 29.38 -12.89
N VAL A 236 -14.00 28.28 -12.87
CA VAL A 236 -14.81 27.87 -11.70
C VAL A 236 -14.17 26.63 -11.11
N ILE A 237 -13.71 26.72 -9.86
CA ILE A 237 -13.14 25.60 -9.10
C ILE A 237 -14.12 25.30 -7.96
N GLY A 238 -14.69 24.10 -7.96
CA GLY A 238 -15.43 23.59 -6.81
C GLY A 238 -14.73 22.36 -6.26
N GLU A 239 -14.24 22.45 -5.02
CA GLU A 239 -13.52 21.34 -4.36
C GLU A 239 -14.46 20.31 -3.70
N ARG A 240 -15.78 20.48 -3.74
CA ARG A 240 -16.76 19.61 -3.03
C ARG A 240 -18.04 19.31 -3.81
N SER A 241 -18.86 18.44 -3.21
CA SER A 241 -19.57 17.28 -3.76
C SER A 241 -20.74 17.49 -4.74
N GLU A 242 -21.13 18.72 -5.09
CA GLU A 242 -22.12 18.92 -6.16
C GLU A 242 -22.07 20.36 -6.68
N MET A 243 -21.82 20.53 -7.99
CA MET A 243 -21.92 21.83 -8.65
C MET A 243 -23.04 21.84 -9.67
N GLN A 244 -24.05 22.68 -9.44
CA GLN A 244 -25.09 22.97 -10.41
C GLN A 244 -24.78 24.29 -11.12
N TYR A 245 -24.44 24.21 -12.40
CA TYR A 245 -24.15 25.38 -13.23
C TYR A 245 -25.37 25.70 -14.09
N ASP A 246 -26.15 26.68 -13.64
CA ASP A 246 -27.30 27.22 -14.37
C ASP A 246 -26.91 28.57 -14.97
N SER A 247 -26.36 28.54 -16.18
CA SER A 247 -26.19 29.77 -16.94
C SER A 247 -26.60 29.50 -18.38
N GLY A 248 -27.59 30.24 -18.87
CA GLY A 248 -27.91 30.33 -20.29
C GLY A 248 -26.82 30.99 -21.15
N GLN A 249 -25.59 31.15 -20.63
CA GLN A 249 -24.47 31.77 -21.33
C GLN A 249 -23.44 30.75 -21.80
N ASN A 250 -22.73 31.09 -22.88
CA ASN A 250 -21.65 30.31 -23.48
C ASN A 250 -20.33 30.50 -22.72
N ILE A 251 -19.63 29.40 -22.38
CA ILE A 251 -18.24 29.45 -21.90
C ILE A 251 -17.35 29.34 -23.14
N THR A 252 -17.21 30.43 -23.88
CA THR A 252 -16.42 30.47 -25.11
C THR A 252 -15.13 31.26 -24.90
N SER A 253 -14.01 30.72 -25.38
CA SER A 253 -12.65 31.29 -25.33
C SER A 253 -11.90 31.07 -24.01
N GLY A 254 -11.42 29.83 -23.81
CA GLY A 254 -10.39 29.53 -22.80
C GLY A 254 -10.85 29.46 -21.35
N GLY A 255 -12.16 29.30 -21.11
CA GLY A 255 -12.70 29.05 -19.77
C GLY A 255 -12.48 27.59 -19.35
N TYR A 256 -12.07 27.40 -18.09
CA TYR A 256 -11.91 26.09 -17.46
C TYR A 256 -13.01 25.88 -16.43
N LEU A 257 -13.62 24.70 -16.46
CA LEU A 257 -14.51 24.24 -15.40
C LEU A 257 -13.81 23.06 -14.71
N VAL A 258 -13.49 23.22 -13.42
CA VAL A 258 -12.78 22.22 -12.62
C VAL A 258 -13.67 21.75 -11.48
N ALA A 259 -14.09 20.49 -11.52
CA ALA A 259 -14.94 19.89 -10.51
C ALA A 259 -14.20 18.82 -9.70
N GLY A 260 -14.40 18.86 -8.38
CA GLY A 260 -14.05 17.79 -7.45
C GLY A 260 -14.94 16.55 -7.57
N GLN A 261 -14.84 15.67 -6.58
CA GLN A 261 -14.97 14.21 -6.69
C GLN A 261 -16.39 13.61 -6.78
N ASP A 262 -17.40 14.31 -7.30
CA ASP A 262 -18.79 13.80 -7.26
C ASP A 262 -19.65 14.12 -8.50
N VAL A 263 -20.50 15.16 -8.49
CA VAL A 263 -21.53 15.38 -9.54
C VAL A 263 -21.52 16.81 -10.07
N MET A 264 -21.63 16.95 -11.39
CA MET A 264 -21.82 18.23 -12.07
C MET A 264 -23.04 18.19 -12.99
N SER A 265 -23.98 19.09 -12.74
CA SER A 265 -25.18 19.25 -13.58
C SER A 265 -25.14 20.61 -14.26
N THR A 266 -25.33 20.64 -15.58
CA THR A 266 -25.43 21.90 -16.32
C THR A 266 -26.78 21.94 -17.05
N GLN A 267 -27.51 23.05 -16.95
CA GLN A 267 -28.75 23.28 -17.69
C GLN A 267 -28.55 24.36 -18.79
N GLY A 268 -29.37 24.34 -19.86
CA GLY A 268 -29.37 25.32 -20.96
C GLY A 268 -28.55 24.94 -22.22
N GLY A 269 -28.61 25.74 -23.30
CA GLY A 269 -28.05 25.41 -24.64
C GLY A 269 -26.61 25.86 -24.96
N SER A 270 -25.70 25.85 -23.99
CA SER A 270 -24.36 26.47 -24.10
C SER A 270 -23.27 25.57 -24.71
N THR A 271 -22.18 26.16 -25.19
CA THR A 271 -20.92 25.45 -25.52
C THR A 271 -19.92 25.49 -24.36
N ILE A 272 -19.26 24.36 -24.08
CA ILE A 272 -18.12 24.25 -23.14
C ILE A 272 -16.85 23.99 -23.94
N ASP A 273 -15.86 24.89 -23.80
CA ASP A 273 -14.58 24.80 -24.51
C ASP A 273 -13.67 23.68 -23.96
N LYS A 274 -13.44 23.66 -22.63
CA LYS A 274 -12.65 22.64 -21.92
C LYS A 274 -13.27 22.21 -20.59
N LEU A 275 -13.41 20.89 -20.37
CA LEU A 275 -13.89 20.30 -19.10
C LEU A 275 -12.81 19.41 -18.49
N VAL A 276 -12.50 19.63 -17.20
CA VAL A 276 -11.51 18.83 -16.45
C VAL A 276 -12.11 18.41 -15.10
N GLY A 277 -12.13 17.12 -14.81
CA GLY A 277 -12.70 16.60 -13.56
C GLY A 277 -12.13 15.24 -13.16
N ARG A 278 -12.15 14.95 -11.85
CA ARG A 278 -11.79 13.67 -11.26
C ARG A 278 -13.05 13.03 -10.68
N MET A 279 -13.50 11.89 -11.20
CA MET A 279 -14.73 11.18 -10.79
C MET A 279 -16.02 12.01 -10.93
N VAL A 280 -16.21 12.69 -12.06
CA VAL A 280 -17.39 13.56 -12.25
C VAL A 280 -18.50 12.84 -13.01
N GLN A 281 -19.65 12.63 -12.37
CA GLN A 281 -20.88 12.35 -13.08
C GLN A 281 -21.38 13.66 -13.70
N THR A 282 -21.26 13.80 -15.03
CA THR A 282 -21.66 15.02 -15.73
C THR A 282 -22.98 14.80 -16.45
N ASN A 283 -24.04 15.53 -16.08
CA ASN A 283 -25.31 15.52 -16.79
C ASN A 283 -25.38 16.70 -17.77
N LEU A 284 -25.22 16.40 -19.06
CA LEU A 284 -25.13 17.38 -20.15
C LEU A 284 -26.36 17.26 -21.07
N THR A 285 -27.40 18.06 -20.83
CA THR A 285 -28.58 18.15 -21.69
C THR A 285 -28.43 19.32 -22.68
N ASN A 286 -28.59 19.10 -24.00
CA ASN A 286 -28.53 20.16 -25.04
C ASN A 286 -27.19 20.94 -25.14
N LYS A 287 -26.03 20.31 -24.92
CA LYS A 287 -24.71 21.00 -24.92
C LYS A 287 -23.78 20.53 -26.05
N ARG A 288 -22.83 21.38 -26.45
CA ARG A 288 -21.67 21.01 -27.28
C ARG A 288 -20.38 21.12 -26.46
N VAL A 289 -19.61 20.03 -26.37
CA VAL A 289 -18.30 20.00 -25.68
C VAL A 289 -17.20 19.85 -26.73
N LYS A 290 -16.29 20.84 -26.78
CA LYS A 290 -15.20 20.87 -27.78
C LYS A 290 -14.04 19.96 -27.40
N ALA A 291 -13.59 19.98 -26.13
CA ALA A 291 -12.52 19.12 -25.64
C ALA A 291 -12.73 18.72 -24.16
N GLY A 292 -12.67 17.41 -23.86
CA GLY A 292 -12.75 16.87 -22.49
C GLY A 292 -11.52 16.05 -22.11
N LEU A 293 -10.99 16.27 -20.89
CA LEU A 293 -9.85 15.55 -20.32
C LEU A 293 -10.27 15.00 -18.94
N GLY A 294 -10.49 13.69 -18.85
CA GLY A 294 -10.91 13.02 -17.60
C GLY A 294 -10.01 11.84 -17.26
N VAL A 295 -9.57 11.75 -16.01
CA VAL A 295 -8.70 10.65 -15.53
C VAL A 295 -9.54 9.42 -15.14
N GLU A 296 -10.75 9.64 -14.62
CA GLU A 296 -11.75 8.63 -14.26
C GLU A 296 -13.15 9.29 -14.30
N SER A 297 -13.93 9.12 -15.36
CA SER A 297 -15.25 9.77 -15.44
C SER A 297 -16.35 8.76 -15.74
N VAL A 298 -17.32 8.63 -14.83
CA VAL A 298 -18.61 7.96 -15.11
C VAL A 298 -19.51 9.00 -15.77
N LEU A 299 -19.41 9.13 -17.09
CA LEU A 299 -20.16 10.14 -17.82
C LEU A 299 -21.55 9.61 -18.18
N SER A 300 -22.61 10.18 -17.60
CA SER A 300 -24.00 9.81 -17.89
C SER A 300 -24.68 10.94 -18.65
N TYR A 301 -24.88 10.75 -19.96
CA TYR A 301 -25.56 11.73 -20.80
C TYR A 301 -27.07 11.57 -20.65
N VAL A 302 -27.77 12.57 -20.10
CA VAL A 302 -29.24 12.56 -20.04
C VAL A 302 -29.76 13.81 -20.73
N GLY A 303 -30.22 13.68 -21.97
CA GLY A 303 -30.85 14.79 -22.70
C GLY A 303 -30.92 14.57 -24.21
N ALA A 304 -31.89 15.23 -24.85
CA ALA A 304 -31.94 15.31 -26.31
C ALA A 304 -30.76 16.15 -26.82
N THR A 305 -30.03 15.66 -27.82
CA THR A 305 -28.98 16.39 -28.58
C THR A 305 -27.80 16.96 -27.78
N THR A 306 -26.80 16.11 -27.49
CA THR A 306 -25.46 16.53 -27.01
C THR A 306 -24.39 16.13 -28.03
N THR A 307 -23.51 17.05 -28.42
CA THR A 307 -22.40 16.80 -29.38
C THR A 307 -21.05 16.92 -28.69
N VAL A 308 -20.21 15.88 -28.74
CA VAL A 308 -18.85 15.90 -28.19
C VAL A 308 -17.84 15.74 -29.34
N GLU A 309 -16.97 16.73 -29.51
CA GLU A 309 -16.06 16.80 -30.66
C GLU A 309 -14.70 16.15 -30.41
N SER A 310 -14.24 16.09 -29.16
CA SER A 310 -12.95 15.50 -28.78
C SER A 310 -12.96 15.07 -27.31
N PHE A 311 -12.61 13.81 -27.02
CA PHE A 311 -12.60 13.26 -25.66
C PHE A 311 -11.40 12.33 -25.44
N ALA A 312 -10.70 12.49 -24.31
CA ALA A 312 -9.66 11.58 -23.84
C ALA A 312 -10.01 11.08 -22.42
N GLY A 313 -10.15 9.76 -22.25
CA GLY A 313 -10.46 9.12 -20.98
C GLY A 313 -9.77 7.77 -20.82
N PHE A 314 -9.49 7.35 -19.58
CA PHE A 314 -8.73 6.14 -19.25
C PHE A 314 -9.59 4.88 -19.02
N TYR A 315 -10.92 5.01 -18.92
CA TYR A 315 -11.85 3.88 -18.70
C TYR A 315 -13.10 3.95 -19.59
N TRP A 316 -13.74 2.79 -19.79
CA TRP A 316 -14.87 2.60 -20.71
C TRP A 316 -16.10 3.43 -20.32
N ALA A 317 -16.62 4.24 -21.25
CA ALA A 317 -17.88 4.94 -21.06
C ALA A 317 -19.05 3.93 -21.09
N ASN A 318 -19.88 3.91 -20.05
CA ASN A 318 -21.11 3.11 -20.06
C ASN A 318 -22.21 3.87 -20.82
N LEU A 319 -22.33 3.60 -22.12
CA LEU A 319 -23.28 4.28 -23.02
C LEU A 319 -24.67 3.59 -23.09
N ARG A 320 -24.95 2.59 -22.23
CA ARG A 320 -26.24 1.89 -22.24
C ARG A 320 -27.35 2.80 -21.70
N GLY A 321 -28.21 3.30 -22.58
CA GLY A 321 -29.48 3.93 -22.20
C GLY A 321 -29.74 5.34 -22.75
N VAL A 322 -28.89 5.88 -23.62
CA VAL A 322 -29.06 7.26 -24.13
C VAL A 322 -29.69 7.27 -25.53
N PRO A 323 -30.99 7.59 -25.68
CA PRO A 323 -31.56 7.86 -27.00
C PRO A 323 -31.01 9.19 -27.55
N ASN A 324 -30.56 9.19 -28.82
CA ASN A 324 -30.12 10.35 -29.60
C ASN A 324 -28.67 10.85 -29.39
N ILE A 325 -27.68 9.97 -29.54
CA ILE A 325 -26.28 10.38 -29.76
C ILE A 325 -26.03 10.50 -31.27
N ASP A 326 -25.86 11.73 -31.79
CA ASP A 326 -25.67 11.97 -33.24
C ASP A 326 -24.31 11.46 -33.76
N ARG A 327 -23.23 11.65 -32.99
CA ARG A 327 -21.87 11.20 -33.35
C ARG A 327 -20.94 11.25 -32.14
N VAL A 328 -20.16 10.19 -31.90
CA VAL A 328 -18.98 10.21 -31.02
C VAL A 328 -17.76 10.01 -31.91
N THR A 329 -16.91 11.04 -32.03
CA THR A 329 -15.62 10.90 -32.73
C THR A 329 -14.54 10.64 -31.69
N LEU A 330 -14.31 9.36 -31.39
CA LEU A 330 -13.17 8.92 -30.57
C LEU A 330 -11.91 8.97 -31.42
N LEU A 331 -11.13 10.04 -31.30
CA LEU A 331 -9.75 10.04 -31.78
C LEU A 331 -8.89 9.31 -30.73
N ALA A 332 -8.98 7.97 -30.70
CA ALA A 332 -8.11 7.16 -29.86
C ALA A 332 -6.69 7.18 -30.44
N ALA A 333 -5.92 8.21 -30.10
CA ALA A 333 -4.49 8.24 -30.35
C ALA A 333 -3.78 7.40 -29.28
N PHE A 334 -3.69 6.08 -29.48
CA PHE A 334 -2.59 5.26 -28.96
C PHE A 334 -1.63 4.89 -30.09
N ALA A 335 -1.26 5.89 -30.88
CA ALA A 335 -0.06 5.84 -31.69
C ALA A 335 0.69 7.15 -31.43
N ASN A 336 1.34 7.23 -30.27
CA ASN A 336 2.45 8.16 -30.16
C ASN A 336 3.59 7.53 -30.97
N HIS A 337 3.89 8.11 -32.13
CA HIS A 337 4.94 7.63 -33.03
C HIS A 337 6.35 8.04 -32.55
N ASP A 338 6.44 8.52 -31.31
CA ASP A 338 7.66 8.95 -30.64
C ASP A 338 8.04 7.93 -29.56
N THR A 339 9.12 7.20 -29.81
CA THR A 339 9.64 6.15 -28.92
C THR A 339 10.26 6.69 -27.63
N GLU A 340 10.36 8.01 -27.45
CA GLU A 340 11.06 8.61 -26.31
C GLU A 340 10.16 9.41 -25.34
N SER A 341 8.85 9.48 -25.59
CA SER A 341 7.91 10.23 -24.74
C SER A 341 7.18 9.33 -23.74
N ILE A 342 7.64 9.29 -22.48
CA ILE A 342 6.99 8.56 -21.37
C ILE A 342 6.05 9.48 -20.58
N ILE A 343 4.78 9.07 -20.44
CA ILE A 343 3.80 9.71 -19.56
C ILE A 343 4.06 9.26 -18.11
N GLN A 344 4.34 10.21 -17.23
CA GLN A 344 4.56 10.01 -15.79
C GLN A 344 3.21 9.90 -15.06
N SER A 345 2.98 8.79 -14.35
CA SER A 345 1.91 8.66 -13.35
C SER A 345 2.55 8.60 -11.97
N MET A 346 2.31 9.62 -11.14
CA MET A 346 2.72 9.64 -9.74
C MET A 346 1.48 9.44 -8.86
N GLY A 347 1.28 8.25 -8.28
CA GLY A 347 0.28 8.06 -7.22
C GLY A 347 -0.16 6.61 -6.96
N PRO A 348 -0.35 6.20 -5.69
CA PRO A 348 -0.66 4.82 -5.30
C PRO A 348 -2.16 4.57 -5.34
N PHE A 349 -2.66 3.94 -6.41
CA PHE A 349 -4.08 3.55 -6.53
C PHE A 349 -4.31 2.13 -7.05
N LEU A 350 -3.32 1.24 -6.96
CA LEU A 350 -3.46 -0.13 -7.46
C LEU A 350 -3.27 -1.15 -6.34
N ASN A 351 -4.22 -2.09 -6.26
CA ASN A 351 -4.35 -3.17 -5.27
C ASN A 351 -3.04 -3.91 -5.01
N ALA A 352 -2.91 -4.47 -3.80
CA ALA A 352 -1.73 -5.19 -3.29
C ALA A 352 -1.23 -6.37 -4.16
N ASP A 353 -2.00 -6.78 -5.17
CA ASP A 353 -1.70 -7.91 -6.05
C ASP A 353 -1.18 -7.52 -7.45
N MET A 354 -1.05 -6.22 -7.74
CA MET A 354 -0.43 -5.76 -8.99
C MET A 354 0.99 -5.23 -8.72
N VAL A 355 1.98 -5.94 -9.26
CA VAL A 355 3.37 -5.49 -9.29
C VAL A 355 3.43 -4.20 -10.10
N GLU A 356 3.82 -3.11 -9.46
CA GLU A 356 4.11 -1.84 -10.13
C GLU A 356 5.22 -2.07 -11.17
N LEU A 357 4.82 -2.14 -12.45
CA LEU A 357 5.74 -2.21 -13.59
C LEU A 357 6.17 -0.80 -14.02
N SER A 358 6.25 0.15 -13.07
CA SER A 358 7.00 1.36 -13.34
C SER A 358 8.46 0.94 -13.55
N PRO A 359 9.12 1.30 -14.66
CA PRO A 359 10.56 1.16 -14.72
C PRO A 359 11.10 2.05 -13.61
N SER A 360 11.52 1.44 -12.50
CA SER A 360 12.11 2.22 -11.42
C SER A 360 13.26 3.01 -12.03
N ALA A 361 13.33 4.31 -11.76
CA ALA A 361 14.49 5.13 -12.12
C ALA A 361 15.82 4.59 -11.52
N HIS A 362 15.72 3.54 -10.69
CA HIS A 362 16.80 2.70 -10.21
C HIS A 362 16.94 1.43 -11.08
N PRO A 363 18.14 0.95 -11.46
CA PRO A 363 18.33 -0.28 -12.26
C PRO A 363 17.95 -1.59 -11.53
N GLY A 364 17.13 -1.52 -10.48
CA GLY A 364 16.84 -2.61 -9.55
C GLY A 364 17.98 -2.88 -8.57
N LEU A 365 17.65 -3.62 -7.50
CA LEU A 365 18.63 -4.16 -6.57
C LEU A 365 19.02 -5.56 -7.05
N VAL A 366 20.33 -5.80 -7.19
CA VAL A 366 20.91 -7.05 -7.67
C VAL A 366 21.61 -7.72 -6.51
N PRO A 367 21.29 -9.00 -6.20
CA PRO A 367 21.98 -9.75 -5.16
C PRO A 367 23.51 -9.72 -5.33
N GLY A 368 24.22 -9.49 -4.25
CA GLY A 368 25.67 -9.38 -4.19
C GLY A 368 26.23 -7.99 -4.46
N ARG A 369 25.40 -6.97 -4.78
CA ARG A 369 25.84 -5.59 -5.06
C ARG A 369 25.65 -4.66 -3.87
N TYR A 370 26.49 -3.62 -3.82
CA TYR A 370 26.46 -2.57 -2.80
C TYR A 370 25.66 -1.37 -3.29
N TYR A 371 24.90 -0.78 -2.38
CA TYR A 371 24.05 0.37 -2.62
C TYR A 371 24.19 1.35 -1.45
N SER A 372 24.09 2.63 -1.76
CA SER A 372 24.07 3.74 -0.79
C SER A 372 23.12 4.81 -1.31
N SER A 373 22.87 5.85 -0.52
CA SER A 373 22.17 7.02 -1.04
C SER A 373 23.00 7.70 -2.14
N PRO A 374 22.39 8.18 -3.23
CA PRO A 374 23.13 8.70 -4.38
C PRO A 374 23.79 10.06 -4.07
N TYR A 375 25.10 10.16 -4.23
CA TYR A 375 25.83 11.43 -4.10
C TYR A 375 27.00 11.54 -5.07
N GLU A 376 27.39 12.79 -5.33
CA GLU A 376 28.41 13.18 -6.31
C GLU A 376 29.85 13.11 -5.78
N PHE A 377 30.07 13.35 -4.49
CA PHE A 377 31.40 13.46 -3.91
C PHE A 377 31.52 12.74 -2.56
N VAL A 378 32.71 12.19 -2.29
CA VAL A 378 33.07 11.53 -1.02
C VAL A 378 34.30 12.20 -0.42
N GLY A 379 34.13 12.85 0.73
CA GLY A 379 35.20 13.39 1.58
C GLY A 379 35.34 12.57 2.87
N SER A 380 36.00 13.15 3.88
CA SER A 380 36.04 12.61 5.24
C SER A 380 35.68 13.67 6.27
N ASP A 381 34.98 13.25 7.31
CA ASP A 381 34.66 14.10 8.46
C ASP A 381 34.56 13.24 9.74
N TRP A 382 34.52 13.89 10.89
CA TRP A 382 34.44 13.27 12.20
C TRP A 382 32.98 13.03 12.61
N ILE A 383 32.70 11.82 13.07
CA ILE A 383 31.48 11.53 13.83
C ILE A 383 31.81 11.44 15.32
N ASP A 384 31.07 12.20 16.11
CA ASP A 384 31.23 12.24 17.56
C ASP A 384 30.43 11.12 18.26
N PRO A 385 30.95 10.55 19.36
CA PRO A 385 30.17 9.67 20.21
C PRO A 385 28.99 10.43 20.83
N GLY A 386 27.91 9.72 21.17
CA GLY A 386 26.72 10.36 21.71
C GLY A 386 25.74 10.89 20.65
N VAL A 387 26.03 10.69 19.36
CA VAL A 387 25.19 11.14 18.25
C VAL A 387 24.74 9.96 17.38
N ILE A 388 23.48 9.97 16.95
CA ILE A 388 22.95 9.07 15.92
C ILE A 388 22.71 9.88 14.65
N TYR A 389 23.42 9.57 13.57
CA TYR A 389 23.23 10.21 12.26
C TYR A 389 22.29 9.36 11.41
N PHE A 390 21.42 9.97 10.60
CA PHE A 390 20.48 9.29 9.71
C PHE A 390 20.71 9.67 8.24
N VAL A 391 20.69 8.67 7.36
CA VAL A 391 20.92 8.76 5.91
C VAL A 391 19.74 8.11 5.19
N PRO A 392 18.90 8.85 4.44
CA PRO A 392 17.75 8.29 3.77
C PRO A 392 18.17 7.37 2.62
N ILE A 393 17.51 6.23 2.47
CA ILE A 393 17.67 5.31 1.33
C ILE A 393 16.30 4.92 0.79
N HIS A 394 16.23 4.61 -0.51
CA HIS A 394 15.02 4.11 -1.16
C HIS A 394 15.23 2.68 -1.63
N LEU A 395 14.39 1.75 -1.16
CA LEU A 395 14.33 0.39 -1.67
C LEU A 395 13.22 0.32 -2.73
N PRO A 396 13.54 0.19 -4.03
CA PRO A 396 12.53 0.20 -5.09
C PRO A 396 11.63 -1.05 -5.11
N HIS A 397 12.08 -2.14 -4.48
CA HIS A 397 11.30 -3.35 -4.29
C HIS A 397 11.78 -4.10 -3.05
N ARG A 398 10.99 -5.08 -2.61
CA ARG A 398 11.32 -5.94 -1.47
C ARG A 398 12.66 -6.64 -1.69
N ALA A 399 13.60 -6.45 -0.77
CA ALA A 399 14.96 -7.00 -0.85
C ALA A 399 15.41 -7.58 0.49
N THR A 400 16.41 -8.46 0.48
CA THR A 400 17.05 -8.96 1.71
C THR A 400 18.41 -8.30 1.85
N LEU A 401 18.58 -7.47 2.87
CA LEU A 401 19.88 -6.87 3.16
C LEU A 401 20.77 -7.93 3.84
N LYS A 402 21.99 -8.08 3.33
CA LYS A 402 23.00 -9.06 3.76
C LYS A 402 24.20 -8.46 4.47
N GLN A 403 24.51 -7.19 4.19
CA GLN A 403 25.56 -6.46 4.89
C GLN A 403 25.16 -5.01 5.09
N LEU A 404 25.62 -4.42 6.18
CA LEU A 404 25.65 -2.97 6.41
C LEU A 404 27.11 -2.56 6.63
N GLY A 405 27.54 -1.42 6.11
CA GLY A 405 28.93 -1.01 6.25
C GLY A 405 29.18 0.49 6.13
N LEU A 406 30.40 0.85 6.51
CA LEU A 406 30.99 2.19 6.40
C LEU A 406 32.51 2.09 6.19
N ASN A 407 33.13 3.18 5.73
CA ASN A 407 34.59 3.27 5.55
C ASN A 407 35.19 4.17 6.63
N VAL A 408 36.09 3.63 7.44
CA VAL A 408 36.81 4.38 8.48
C VAL A 408 38.07 4.99 7.89
N VAL A 409 38.19 6.31 7.96
CA VAL A 409 39.34 7.07 7.48
C VAL A 409 40.35 7.29 8.60
N ASN A 410 39.90 7.67 9.80
CA ASN A 410 40.72 7.71 11.02
C ASN A 410 40.09 6.85 12.10
N ALA A 411 40.83 5.83 12.53
CA ALA A 411 40.38 4.87 13.51
C ALA A 411 40.45 5.39 14.95
N GLY A 412 39.64 4.79 15.82
CA GLY A 412 39.68 4.99 17.27
C GLY A 412 39.41 3.65 17.96
N ALA A 413 40.05 3.40 19.10
CA ALA A 413 39.81 2.18 19.86
C ALA A 413 38.36 2.17 20.41
N GLY A 414 37.47 1.46 19.74
CA GLY A 414 36.05 1.44 20.04
C GLY A 414 35.23 0.73 18.97
N THR A 415 33.91 0.92 19.03
CA THR A 415 32.96 0.23 18.15
C THR A 415 31.93 1.20 17.60
N VAL A 416 31.36 0.87 16.45
CA VAL A 416 30.18 1.52 15.86
C VAL A 416 29.01 0.55 15.80
N ARG A 417 27.81 1.08 15.67
CA ARG A 417 26.61 0.30 15.30
C ARG A 417 25.98 0.94 14.08
N ILE A 418 25.45 0.14 13.17
CA ILE A 418 24.69 0.61 12.00
C ILE A 418 23.28 0.03 12.09
N GLY A 419 22.27 0.89 11.93
CA GLY A 419 20.87 0.50 12.02
C GLY A 419 20.09 0.84 10.76
N VAL A 420 18.88 0.29 10.67
CA VAL A 420 17.90 0.64 9.65
C VAL A 420 16.59 1.00 10.33
N TYR A 421 16.08 2.19 10.06
CA TYR A 421 14.76 2.64 10.51
C TYR A 421 13.79 2.71 9.34
N ALA A 422 12.54 2.32 9.57
CA ALA A 422 11.44 2.60 8.63
C ALA A 422 11.17 4.11 8.57
N ALA A 423 10.89 4.63 7.38
CA ALA A 423 10.52 6.03 7.19
C ALA A 423 9.00 6.20 7.05
N ILE A 424 8.40 7.11 7.80
CA ILE A 424 7.00 7.55 7.63
C ILE A 424 7.00 9.07 7.61
N ASN A 425 6.33 9.67 6.61
CA ASN A 425 6.27 11.12 6.43
C ASN A 425 7.67 11.79 6.40
N GLY A 426 8.65 11.10 5.81
CA GLY A 426 10.03 11.57 5.72
C GLY A 426 10.82 11.52 7.03
N GLN A 427 10.30 10.90 8.10
CA GLN A 427 11.01 10.77 9.38
C GLN A 427 11.28 9.29 9.72
N PRO A 428 12.43 8.96 10.34
CA PRO A 428 12.66 7.63 10.90
C PRO A 428 11.70 7.38 12.07
N THR A 429 11.05 6.22 12.06
CA THR A 429 9.98 5.89 13.02
C THR A 429 10.30 4.67 13.85
N ARG A 430 10.41 3.49 13.23
CA ARG A 430 10.60 2.21 13.92
C ARG A 430 11.90 1.55 13.50
N LEU A 431 12.68 1.06 14.47
CA LEU A 431 13.88 0.26 14.22
C LEU A 431 13.50 -1.04 13.50
N ALA A 432 14.00 -1.23 12.28
CA ALA A 432 13.81 -2.44 11.50
C ALA A 432 14.94 -3.47 11.73
N LEU A 433 16.16 -2.96 11.98
CA LEU A 433 17.38 -3.75 12.15
C LEU A 433 18.46 -2.95 12.90
N ASP A 434 19.26 -3.63 13.72
CA ASP A 434 20.50 -3.16 14.33
C ASP A 434 21.61 -4.17 14.00
N SER A 435 22.77 -3.72 13.53
CA SER A 435 23.91 -4.57 13.18
C SER A 435 24.64 -5.18 14.38
N GLY A 436 24.38 -4.67 15.59
CA GLY A 436 25.26 -4.89 16.73
C GLY A 436 26.56 -4.09 16.60
N ASN A 437 27.56 -4.47 17.40
CA ASN A 437 28.85 -3.76 17.47
C ASN A 437 29.77 -4.18 16.31
N ILE A 438 30.37 -3.20 15.65
CA ILE A 438 31.38 -3.33 14.60
C ILE A 438 32.66 -2.67 15.10
N ASP A 439 33.79 -3.38 15.07
CA ASP A 439 35.08 -2.84 15.50
C ASP A 439 35.61 -1.77 14.53
N VAL A 440 35.99 -0.61 15.05
CA VAL A 440 36.56 0.53 14.30
C VAL A 440 37.97 0.91 14.78
N SER A 441 38.64 -0.01 15.47
CA SER A 441 40.03 0.13 15.94
C SER A 441 41.06 0.29 14.82
N THR A 442 40.68 0.03 13.57
CA THR A 442 41.54 0.11 12.39
C THR A 442 40.85 0.84 11.24
N VAL A 443 41.65 1.45 10.35
CA VAL A 443 41.15 2.13 9.15
C VAL A 443 40.63 1.12 8.10
N GLY A 444 39.85 1.61 7.14
CA GLY A 444 39.29 0.85 6.02
C GLY A 444 37.82 0.48 6.18
N VAL A 445 37.35 -0.37 5.27
CA VAL A 445 35.96 -0.84 5.21
C VAL A 445 35.62 -1.71 6.42
N LYS A 446 34.51 -1.38 7.09
CA LYS A 446 33.95 -2.10 8.23
C LYS A 446 32.52 -2.50 7.93
N GLU A 447 32.21 -3.78 8.06
CA GLU A 447 30.91 -4.34 7.70
C GLU A 447 30.41 -5.32 8.77
N ALA A 448 29.09 -5.36 8.92
CA ALA A 448 28.40 -6.39 9.70
C ALA A 448 27.57 -7.28 8.77
N ALA A 449 27.70 -8.59 8.95
CA ALA A 449 26.80 -9.55 8.32
C ALA A 449 25.42 -9.49 8.99
N ILE A 450 24.38 -9.39 8.16
CA ILE A 450 22.98 -9.34 8.58
C ILE A 450 22.15 -10.25 7.66
N SER A 451 20.88 -10.48 7.98
CA SER A 451 19.94 -11.06 7.03
C SER A 451 18.53 -10.57 7.32
N LYS A 452 18.19 -9.39 6.79
CA LYS A 452 16.88 -8.76 7.01
C LYS A 452 16.16 -8.53 5.69
N ARG A 453 14.99 -9.14 5.55
CA ARG A 453 14.07 -8.84 4.46
C ARG A 453 13.30 -7.56 4.79
N LEU A 454 13.33 -6.59 3.88
CA LEU A 454 12.63 -5.31 3.97
C LEU A 454 11.70 -5.16 2.76
N ASP A 455 10.52 -4.58 2.98
CA ASP A 455 9.57 -4.24 1.92
C ASP A 455 10.04 -3.02 1.13
N SER A 456 9.43 -2.80 -0.05
CA SER A 456 9.65 -1.58 -0.85
C SER A 456 9.32 -0.32 -0.05
N GLY A 457 10.06 0.77 -0.27
CA GLY A 457 9.80 2.06 0.34
C GLY A 457 11.06 2.79 0.82
N PHE A 458 10.84 3.89 1.55
CA PHE A 458 11.92 4.69 2.15
C PHE A 458 12.32 4.17 3.53
N TYR A 459 13.62 4.19 3.78
CA TYR A 459 14.23 3.84 5.06
C TYR A 459 15.32 4.86 5.40
N PHE A 460 15.82 4.82 6.63
CA PHE A 460 17.04 5.53 7.01
C PHE A 460 18.07 4.52 7.48
N LEU A 461 19.26 4.55 6.90
CA LEU A 461 20.44 4.00 7.54
C LEU A 461 20.83 4.93 8.69
N CYS A 462 21.29 4.38 9.79
CA CYS A 462 21.83 5.20 10.88
C CYS A 462 23.14 4.66 11.41
N VAL A 463 23.96 5.55 11.99
CA VAL A 463 25.23 5.19 12.63
C VAL A 463 25.40 5.91 13.95
N THR A 464 25.95 5.20 14.94
CA THR A 464 26.46 5.75 16.20
C THR A 464 27.78 5.08 16.58
N THR A 465 28.60 5.75 17.37
CA THR A 465 29.98 5.34 17.69
C THR A 465 30.29 5.48 19.17
N SER A 466 31.09 4.58 19.72
CA SER A 466 31.56 4.63 21.11
C SER A 466 32.79 5.54 21.28
N VAL A 467 33.42 5.93 20.18
CA VAL A 467 34.65 6.71 20.14
C VAL A 467 34.62 7.65 18.94
N ARG A 468 35.24 8.82 19.05
CA ARG A 468 35.33 9.75 17.93
C ARG A 468 36.19 9.15 16.83
N ILE A 469 35.63 9.01 15.63
CA ILE A 469 36.30 8.47 14.44
C ILE A 469 36.04 9.38 13.24
N ALA A 470 36.93 9.36 12.26
CA ALA A 470 36.64 9.95 10.95
C ALA A 470 36.21 8.86 9.99
N ILE A 471 35.11 9.07 9.26
CA ILE A 471 34.61 8.13 8.26
C ILE A 471 34.56 8.82 6.89
N SER A 472 34.21 8.09 5.84
CA SER A 472 33.84 8.71 4.57
C SER A 472 32.49 9.41 4.71
N HIS A 473 32.37 10.62 4.17
CA HIS A 473 31.15 11.44 4.18
C HIS A 473 30.85 11.97 2.79
N HIS A 474 29.60 12.35 2.57
CA HIS A 474 29.17 13.06 1.38
C HIS A 474 29.19 14.57 1.61
N SER A 475 30.24 15.27 1.16
CA SER A 475 30.26 16.74 1.17
C SER A 475 29.62 17.31 -0.09
N GLY A 476 28.92 18.45 0.01
CA GLY A 476 28.42 19.18 -1.15
C GLY A 476 29.41 20.25 -1.58
N LEU A 477 30.04 20.11 -2.75
CA LEU A 477 30.43 21.30 -3.49
C LEU A 477 29.21 21.62 -4.35
N THR A 478 28.46 22.68 -4.01
CA THR A 478 27.28 23.21 -4.74
C THR A 478 25.88 22.73 -4.26
N PRO A 479 24.83 23.56 -4.47
CA PRO A 479 23.66 23.61 -3.60
C PRO A 479 22.53 22.69 -4.07
N GLN A 480 22.52 21.41 -3.70
CA GLN A 480 21.37 20.52 -3.92
C GLN A 480 21.55 19.15 -3.23
N LYS A 481 21.03 18.96 -2.00
CA LYS A 481 20.92 17.62 -1.40
C LYS A 481 19.58 17.39 -0.69
N VAL A 482 19.17 16.12 -0.67
CA VAL A 482 17.86 15.54 -0.28
C VAL A 482 17.62 15.55 1.24
N ALA A 483 18.37 16.36 2.00
CA ALA A 483 18.39 16.38 3.46
C ALA A 483 17.15 17.08 4.10
N ASN A 484 16.18 17.45 3.28
CA ASN A 484 14.91 18.02 3.71
C ASN A 484 13.82 16.97 3.97
N LEU A 485 14.10 15.67 3.78
CA LEU A 485 13.14 14.62 4.12
C LEU A 485 12.74 14.74 5.59
N GLY A 486 11.44 14.98 5.83
CA GLY A 486 10.86 15.12 7.17
C GLY A 486 11.00 16.49 7.82
N GLN A 487 11.58 17.49 7.12
CA GLN A 487 11.59 18.87 7.60
C GLN A 487 10.24 19.56 7.35
N THR A 488 9.74 20.27 8.35
CA THR A 488 8.48 21.03 8.27
C THR A 488 8.68 22.48 7.88
N VAL A 489 9.93 22.96 7.89
CA VAL A 489 10.31 24.32 7.53
C VAL A 489 11.45 24.20 6.53
N ALA A 490 11.30 24.84 5.36
CA ALA A 490 12.42 24.96 4.43
C ALA A 490 13.53 25.75 5.13
N VAL A 491 14.74 25.19 5.25
CA VAL A 491 15.89 25.90 5.83
C VAL A 491 16.67 26.55 4.67
N PRO A 492 16.47 27.85 4.38
CA PRO A 492 16.94 28.47 3.14
C PRO A 492 18.46 28.71 3.09
N THR A 493 19.19 28.54 4.19
CA THR A 493 20.59 28.97 4.30
C THR A 493 21.59 27.86 4.64
N SER A 494 21.15 26.62 4.86
CA SER A 494 22.06 25.48 5.09
C SER A 494 21.60 24.27 4.29
N MET A 495 22.18 24.11 3.10
CA MET A 495 21.79 23.08 2.13
C MET A 495 22.35 21.69 2.47
N GLU A 496 22.74 21.49 3.73
CA GLU A 496 23.44 20.31 4.25
C GLU A 496 22.92 20.01 5.67
N ALA A 497 21.63 19.70 5.78
CA ALA A 497 20.99 19.44 7.05
C ALA A 497 20.96 17.94 7.37
N THR A 498 22.01 17.40 8.01
CA THR A 498 22.00 15.99 8.41
C THR A 498 20.98 15.77 9.55
N ALA A 499 20.08 14.80 9.39
CA ALA A 499 19.15 14.41 10.43
C ALA A 499 19.89 13.63 11.53
N TYR A 500 19.73 14.02 12.79
CA TYR A 500 20.44 13.37 13.90
C TYR A 500 19.70 13.43 15.23
N ILE A 501 20.11 12.55 16.15
CA ILE A 501 19.75 12.59 17.58
C ILE A 501 21.03 12.86 18.37
N ASP A 502 20.98 13.88 19.22
CA ASP A 502 22.09 14.34 20.06
C ASP A 502 21.92 13.84 21.50
N GLY A 503 23.03 13.57 22.19
CA GLY A 503 23.03 13.03 23.56
C GLY A 503 22.49 11.60 23.69
N ALA A 504 22.43 10.83 22.60
CA ALA A 504 22.01 9.43 22.63
C ALA A 504 23.14 8.56 23.22
N PRO A 505 22.92 7.80 24.30
CA PRO A 505 23.96 6.93 24.84
C PRO A 505 24.38 5.87 23.82
N TYR A 506 25.67 5.53 23.79
CA TYR A 506 26.14 4.42 22.96
C TYR A 506 25.55 3.10 23.48
N GLY A 507 24.84 2.37 22.61
CA GLY A 507 24.15 1.14 22.97
C GLY A 507 23.17 0.72 21.88
N PRO A 508 22.26 -0.23 22.17
CA PRO A 508 21.17 -0.60 21.27
C PRO A 508 20.36 0.63 20.86
N TYR A 509 19.97 0.65 19.58
CA TYR A 509 19.16 1.74 19.04
C TYR A 509 17.79 1.84 19.74
N PRO A 510 17.25 3.05 19.98
CA PRO A 510 15.92 3.21 20.53
C PRO A 510 14.87 2.64 19.56
N GLU A 511 13.82 2.00 20.08
CA GLU A 511 12.77 1.41 19.23
C GLU A 511 12.11 2.46 18.33
N ALA A 512 11.89 3.67 18.88
CA ALA A 512 11.42 4.84 18.17
C ALA A 512 12.58 5.74 17.71
N GLY A 513 12.66 6.01 16.41
CA GLY A 513 13.74 6.75 15.77
C GLY A 513 13.51 8.26 15.65
N ARG A 514 12.60 8.87 16.42
CA ARG A 514 12.15 10.25 16.20
C ARG A 514 13.34 11.22 16.13
N VAL A 515 13.58 11.81 14.97
CA VAL A 515 14.64 12.83 14.77
C VAL A 515 14.33 14.01 15.67
N VAL A 516 15.30 14.37 16.50
CA VAL A 516 15.15 15.47 17.46
C VAL A 516 15.69 16.77 16.87
N LYS A 517 16.69 16.69 15.98
CA LYS A 517 17.34 17.87 15.40
C LYS A 517 17.79 17.63 13.96
N TYR A 518 17.72 18.68 13.15
CA TYR A 518 18.47 18.81 11.91
C TYR A 518 19.57 19.83 12.20
N SER A 519 20.84 19.52 11.91
CA SER A 519 21.92 20.49 12.10
C SER A 519 22.57 20.79 10.78
N THR A 520 23.14 21.99 10.73
CA THR A 520 24.05 22.45 9.69
C THR A 520 25.40 21.73 9.74
N LYS A 521 25.47 20.47 10.19
CA LYS A 521 26.67 19.66 10.03
C LYS A 521 26.72 19.25 8.56
N ASN A 522 27.69 19.82 7.86
CA ASN A 522 27.92 19.81 6.41
C ASN A 522 28.24 18.42 5.80
N SER A 523 28.08 17.34 6.55
CA SER A 523 28.73 16.06 6.25
C SER A 523 27.82 14.88 6.59
N GLU A 524 27.08 14.38 5.60
CA GLU A 524 26.27 13.17 5.76
C GLU A 524 27.17 11.92 5.71
N PRO A 525 27.14 11.01 6.71
CA PRO A 525 27.92 9.78 6.70
C PRO A 525 27.71 8.95 5.43
N HIS A 526 28.78 8.45 4.82
CA HIS A 526 28.68 7.47 3.75
C HIS A 526 28.42 6.07 4.34
N LEU A 527 27.16 5.67 4.33
CA LEU A 527 26.70 4.35 4.76
C LEU A 527 26.21 3.56 3.55
N TRP A 528 26.42 2.25 3.56
CA TRP A 528 25.94 1.37 2.50
C TRP A 528 25.31 0.08 3.03
N TYR A 529 24.58 -0.57 2.14
CA TYR A 529 24.06 -1.91 2.33
C TYR A 529 24.38 -2.79 1.13
N ARG A 530 24.41 -4.11 1.35
CA ARG A 530 24.49 -5.11 0.29
C ARG A 530 23.20 -5.92 0.26
N VAL A 531 22.68 -6.19 -0.93
CA VAL A 531 21.49 -7.05 -1.15
C VAL A 531 21.90 -8.48 -1.42
#